data_AF-A0AAV8HVF2-F1
#
_entry.id   AF-A0AAV8HVF2-F1
#
_cell.length_a   1.000
_cell.length_b   1.000
_cell.length_c   1.000
_cell.angle_alpha   90.00
_cell.angle_beta   90.00
_cell.angle_gamma   90.00
#
_symmetry.space_group_name_H-M   'P 1'
#
loop_
_entity.id
_entity.type
_entity.pdbx_description
1 polymer ?
#
loop_
_entity_poly.entity_id
_entity_poly.type
_entity_poly.pdbx_seq_one_letter_code
_entity_poly.pdbx_strand_id
1 'polypeptide(L)'
;MASLLLSTSPFHLYNISPRHGIPFLHSIPALKPFKRPNFSPVLSHPKLATHVVYHRTIAKSSSIGSRETEDPIPEESPLGEDSAAFQLSAQKLSSWVYFTVILGSVLFALNVLWIDPSTGFGTAFVDSISSISGSPEVTMLLLMAIFATVHSGLASLRDPGEKLIGKRAFRVLFSGISLPLAMSTVVYFINHRYDGTQLWQIQTVPGLHELVWLSSFVSFFFLYPSTFNLLEVAAVDEPKMHLWETGIMRITRHPQMVGQVIWCLAHTLWIGNTVAISASVGLILHHLFGVWNGDRRLAIRYGKSFEVIKKRTSVIPFAAILDGRQELPTDYYKEFLRLPYVAITILTLGAYFAHPLMQSSSYNLHW
;
A
#
# COMPACT_ATOMS: atom_id res chain seq x y z
N MET A 1 20.07 51.53 -9.71
CA MET A 1 20.13 51.70 -8.24
C MET A 1 19.09 50.76 -7.64
N ALA A 2 19.33 49.46 -7.47
CA ALA A 2 20.29 48.72 -6.63
C ALA A 2 19.87 48.60 -5.13
N SER A 3 19.93 47.35 -4.64
CA SER A 3 19.70 46.80 -3.27
C SER A 3 18.28 46.24 -3.04
N LEU A 4 17.97 44.92 -3.00
CA LEU A 4 18.68 43.69 -2.61
C LEU A 4 19.02 43.58 -1.10
N LEU A 5 18.80 42.36 -0.55
CA LEU A 5 19.11 41.76 0.77
C LEU A 5 17.81 41.36 1.54
N LEU A 6 17.35 40.10 1.64
CA LEU A 6 17.95 38.83 2.12
C LEU A 6 18.68 38.96 3.47
N SER A 7 18.11 38.38 4.55
CA SER A 7 18.82 37.60 5.59
C SER A 7 17.83 37.10 6.70
N THR A 8 17.54 35.80 6.80
CA THR A 8 18.03 34.80 7.78
C THR A 8 17.56 34.90 9.25
N SER A 9 16.82 33.87 9.70
CA SER A 9 16.74 33.31 11.08
C SER A 9 18.15 33.00 11.68
N PRO A 10 18.39 32.70 13.00
CA PRO A 10 17.59 31.81 13.88
C PRO A 10 17.62 32.02 15.43
N PHE A 11 16.80 31.21 16.12
CA PHE A 11 16.80 30.72 17.53
C PHE A 11 17.65 31.40 18.62
N HIS A 12 17.02 31.70 19.78
CA HIS A 12 17.69 31.67 21.08
C HIS A 12 16.80 31.14 22.23
N LEU A 13 17.34 30.10 22.89
CA LEU A 13 16.96 29.55 24.19
C LEU A 13 17.22 30.56 25.32
N TYR A 14 16.36 30.58 26.35
CA TYR A 14 16.67 31.23 27.63
C TYR A 14 16.67 30.20 28.78
N ASN A 15 17.73 30.29 29.59
CA ASN A 15 18.05 29.43 30.72
C ASN A 15 18.02 30.27 32.01
N ILE A 16 17.23 29.83 32.99
CA ILE A 16 17.39 29.80 34.47
C ILE A 16 18.18 30.91 35.21
N SER A 17 17.55 31.53 36.25
CA SER A 17 18.07 31.67 37.64
C SER A 17 17.01 32.30 38.61
N PRO A 18 17.19 32.41 39.96
CA PRO A 18 16.66 31.43 40.91
C PRO A 18 15.88 31.97 42.16
N ARG A 19 15.23 31.02 42.87
CA ARG A 19 14.87 30.92 44.32
C ARG A 19 14.02 32.02 44.98
N HIS A 20 12.97 31.59 45.71
CA HIS A 20 12.58 31.85 47.12
C HIS A 20 11.28 31.06 47.35
N GLY A 21 11.22 29.98 48.17
CA GLY A 21 10.88 30.02 49.60
C GLY A 21 9.60 29.20 49.85
N ILE A 22 9.70 28.06 50.54
CA ILE A 22 8.60 27.14 50.91
C ILE A 22 7.97 27.59 52.25
N PRO A 23 6.68 27.32 52.50
CA PRO A 23 6.34 26.50 53.67
C PRO A 23 5.35 25.35 53.38
N PHE A 24 5.48 24.36 54.27
CA PHE A 24 4.86 23.03 54.39
C PHE A 24 3.33 22.99 54.55
N LEU A 25 2.74 21.81 54.23
CA LEU A 25 1.56 21.08 54.81
C LEU A 25 1.01 20.15 53.68
N HIS A 26 0.60 18.88 53.79
CA HIS A 26 0.50 17.86 54.85
C HIS A 26 0.42 16.48 54.14
N SER A 27 1.06 15.46 54.74
CA SER A 27 0.71 14.02 54.83
C SER A 27 -0.15 13.35 53.74
N ILE A 28 0.47 12.44 52.96
CA ILE A 28 -0.19 11.39 52.14
C ILE A 28 -0.15 10.07 52.92
N PRO A 29 -1.23 9.27 53.01
CA PRO A 29 -1.21 7.98 53.70
C PRO A 29 -0.49 6.89 52.89
N ALA A 30 0.30 6.08 53.58
CA ALA A 30 1.05 4.95 53.04
C ALA A 30 0.12 3.83 52.54
N LEU A 31 0.29 3.43 51.28
CA LEU A 31 -0.30 2.22 50.70
C LEU A 31 0.38 0.97 51.30
N LYS A 32 -0.41 0.06 51.86
CA LYS A 32 0.03 -1.23 52.41
C LYS A 32 0.54 -2.16 51.30
N PRO A 33 1.54 -3.02 51.56
CA PRO A 33 2.06 -3.95 50.57
C PRO A 33 1.05 -5.07 50.27
N PHE A 34 0.86 -5.35 48.99
CA PHE A 34 -0.01 -6.41 48.47
C PHE A 34 0.61 -7.79 48.80
N LYS A 35 -0.12 -8.64 49.54
CA LYS A 35 0.27 -10.03 49.81
C LYS A 35 0.12 -10.87 48.54
N ARG A 36 1.19 -11.58 48.14
CA ARG A 36 1.14 -12.61 47.09
C ARG A 36 0.36 -13.83 47.60
N PRO A 37 -0.56 -14.43 46.82
CA PRO A 37 -1.11 -15.73 47.15
C PRO A 37 -0.12 -16.84 46.79
N ASN A 38 0.06 -17.79 47.72
CA ASN A 38 0.76 -19.06 47.50
C ASN A 38 -0.07 -19.96 46.57
N PHE A 39 0.52 -20.42 45.48
CA PHE A 39 -0.02 -21.53 44.69
C PHE A 39 0.96 -22.71 44.74
N SER A 40 0.52 -23.81 45.34
CA SER A 40 1.16 -25.13 45.26
C SER A 40 0.86 -25.78 43.91
N PRO A 41 1.77 -26.55 43.30
CA PRO A 41 1.50 -27.20 42.03
C PRO A 41 0.77 -28.53 42.28
N VAL A 42 -0.45 -28.66 41.75
CA VAL A 42 -1.08 -29.97 41.55
C VAL A 42 -0.93 -30.33 40.08
N LEU A 43 -0.12 -31.35 39.83
CA LEU A 43 0.04 -32.00 38.53
C LEU A 43 -1.27 -32.71 38.15
N SER A 44 -1.85 -32.34 37.01
CA SER A 44 -2.73 -33.23 36.26
C SER A 44 -2.49 -33.01 34.76
N HIS A 45 -2.00 -34.07 34.11
CA HIS A 45 -1.79 -34.11 32.67
C HIS A 45 -3.11 -34.31 31.94
N PRO A 46 -3.46 -33.49 30.93
CA PRO A 46 -4.24 -33.96 29.80
C PRO A 46 -3.30 -34.30 28.64
N LYS A 47 -3.42 -35.53 28.13
CA LYS A 47 -2.77 -35.96 26.89
C LYS A 47 -3.36 -35.16 25.73
N LEU A 48 -2.59 -34.22 25.17
CA LEU A 48 -2.94 -33.55 23.93
C LEU A 48 -2.38 -34.37 22.77
N ALA A 49 -3.26 -35.08 22.06
CA ALA A 49 -2.94 -35.76 20.82
C ALA A 49 -2.58 -34.71 19.76
N THR A 50 -1.31 -34.69 19.35
CA THR A 50 -0.80 -33.86 18.27
C THR A 50 -1.04 -34.59 16.95
N HIS A 51 -2.20 -34.35 16.32
CA HIS A 51 -2.35 -34.65 14.89
C HIS A 51 -1.91 -33.42 14.09
N VAL A 52 -0.61 -33.34 13.82
CA VAL A 52 -0.08 -32.45 12.78
C VAL A 52 -0.11 -33.25 11.48
N VAL A 53 -1.17 -33.09 10.70
CA VAL A 53 -1.22 -33.63 9.32
C VAL A 53 -0.60 -32.58 8.40
N TYR A 54 0.63 -32.84 7.97
CA TYR A 54 1.34 -32.03 6.99
C TYR A 54 1.04 -32.59 5.59
N HIS A 55 -0.05 -32.14 4.95
CA HIS A 55 -0.25 -32.43 3.53
C HIS A 55 0.56 -31.44 2.69
N ARG A 56 1.76 -31.85 2.30
CA ARG A 56 2.60 -31.14 1.34
C ARG A 56 2.30 -31.68 -0.06
N THR A 57 1.31 -31.11 -0.75
CA THR A 57 1.05 -31.44 -2.15
C THR A 57 2.01 -30.64 -3.02
N ILE A 58 3.14 -31.26 -3.39
CA ILE A 58 4.03 -30.73 -4.43
C ILE A 58 3.39 -31.07 -5.77
N ALA A 59 2.70 -30.11 -6.38
CA ALA A 59 2.27 -30.22 -7.77
C ALA A 59 3.50 -30.05 -8.68
N LYS A 60 4.04 -31.17 -9.18
CA LYS A 60 4.97 -31.18 -10.31
C LYS A 60 4.19 -30.79 -11.57
N SER A 61 4.47 -29.62 -12.12
CA SER A 61 4.05 -29.26 -13.47
C SER A 61 4.99 -29.93 -14.48
N SER A 62 4.45 -30.84 -15.30
CA SER A 62 5.08 -31.21 -16.58
C SER A 62 4.05 -31.75 -17.57
N SER A 63 4.22 -31.31 -18.81
CA SER A 63 3.79 -31.93 -20.07
C SER A 63 2.38 -31.62 -20.61
N ILE A 64 2.42 -31.12 -21.84
CA ILE A 64 1.33 -30.86 -22.77
C ILE A 64 0.63 -32.16 -23.15
N GLY A 65 -0.71 -32.15 -23.16
CA GLY A 65 -1.51 -33.00 -24.03
C GLY A 65 -2.17 -34.23 -23.39
N SER A 66 -3.18 -34.02 -22.54
CA SER A 66 -4.28 -34.97 -22.35
C SER A 66 -5.53 -34.25 -21.86
N ARG A 67 -6.67 -34.54 -22.48
CA ARG A 67 -7.99 -34.02 -22.13
C ARG A 67 -8.43 -34.73 -20.86
N GLU A 68 -7.96 -34.25 -19.71
CA GLU A 68 -8.40 -34.73 -18.41
C GLU A 68 -9.81 -34.20 -18.13
N THR A 69 -10.73 -35.11 -17.86
CA THR A 69 -11.96 -34.80 -17.14
C THR A 69 -11.56 -34.22 -15.79
N GLU A 70 -11.67 -32.90 -15.63
CA GLU A 70 -11.36 -32.22 -14.37
C GLU A 70 -12.27 -32.76 -13.27
N ASP A 71 -11.69 -33.53 -12.34
CA ASP A 71 -12.37 -33.91 -11.10
C ASP A 71 -12.90 -32.66 -10.39
N PRO A 72 -14.10 -32.68 -9.80
CA PRO A 72 -14.65 -31.54 -9.09
C PRO A 72 -13.75 -31.18 -7.91
N ILE A 73 -13.22 -29.95 -7.90
CA ILE A 73 -12.47 -29.40 -6.78
C ILE A 73 -13.43 -29.35 -5.57
N PRO A 74 -13.14 -30.05 -4.46
CA PRO A 74 -13.99 -29.97 -3.27
C PRO A 74 -14.10 -28.52 -2.79
N GLU A 75 -15.33 -28.04 -2.58
CA GLU A 75 -15.59 -26.65 -2.12
C GLU A 75 -14.94 -26.34 -0.77
N GLU A 76 -14.45 -27.32 -0.02
CA GLU A 76 -13.79 -27.15 1.28
C GLU A 76 -12.25 -27.14 1.21
N SER A 77 -11.63 -27.41 0.06
CA SER A 77 -10.16 -27.37 -0.05
C SER A 77 -9.64 -25.93 0.10
N PRO A 78 -8.55 -25.69 0.85
CA PRO A 78 -7.85 -24.40 0.84
C PRO A 78 -7.23 -24.19 -0.54
N LEU A 79 -7.84 -23.30 -1.33
CA LEU A 79 -7.37 -22.96 -2.67
C LEU A 79 -6.54 -21.67 -2.66
N GLY A 80 -6.82 -20.76 -1.72
CA GLY A 80 -6.02 -19.56 -1.51
C GLY A 80 -4.71 -19.83 -0.80
N GLU A 81 -3.66 -19.19 -1.28
CA GLU A 81 -2.40 -19.01 -0.57
C GLU A 81 -2.58 -18.12 0.67
N ASP A 82 -1.64 -18.25 1.60
CA ASP A 82 -1.63 -17.49 2.84
C ASP A 82 -1.00 -16.09 2.63
N SER A 83 -1.80 -15.02 2.77
CA SER A 83 -1.37 -13.65 2.49
C SER A 83 -0.39 -13.14 3.54
N ALA A 84 0.60 -12.32 3.14
CA ALA A 84 1.65 -11.81 4.03
C ALA A 84 2.47 -12.89 4.78
N ALA A 85 2.36 -14.17 4.40
CA ALA A 85 3.20 -15.22 4.95
C ALA A 85 4.67 -14.96 4.56
N PHE A 86 5.56 -14.88 5.54
CA PHE A 86 6.96 -14.58 5.32
C PHE A 86 7.85 -15.46 6.21
N GLN A 87 8.64 -16.32 5.59
CA GLN A 87 9.57 -17.21 6.29
C GLN A 87 10.99 -16.67 6.17
N LEU A 88 11.53 -16.13 7.26
CA LEU A 88 12.88 -15.56 7.32
C LEU A 88 13.96 -16.59 6.93
N SER A 89 13.82 -17.84 7.38
CA SER A 89 14.77 -18.92 7.10
C SER A 89 14.80 -19.35 5.63
N ALA A 90 13.75 -19.07 4.86
CA ALA A 90 13.69 -19.35 3.43
C ALA A 90 14.34 -18.25 2.57
N GLN A 91 14.70 -17.11 3.16
CA GLN A 91 15.26 -15.98 2.45
C GLN A 91 16.75 -16.16 2.17
N LYS A 92 17.16 -15.83 0.94
CA LYS A 92 18.59 -15.82 0.56
C LYS A 92 19.11 -14.39 0.60
N LEU A 93 20.21 -14.16 1.32
CA LEU A 93 20.87 -12.84 1.37
C LEU A 93 21.21 -12.32 -0.03
N SER A 94 21.63 -13.20 -0.95
CA SER A 94 21.90 -12.83 -2.34
C SER A 94 20.70 -12.24 -3.05
N SER A 95 19.48 -12.76 -2.84
CA SER A 95 18.25 -12.20 -3.42
C SER A 95 17.99 -10.76 -2.95
N TRP A 96 18.29 -10.46 -1.69
CA TRP A 96 18.15 -9.12 -1.13
C TRP A 96 19.22 -8.16 -1.65
N VAL A 97 20.45 -8.63 -1.87
CA VAL A 97 21.48 -7.84 -2.55
C VAL A 97 21.06 -7.54 -3.99
N TYR A 98 20.56 -8.53 -4.74
CA TYR A 98 20.02 -8.32 -6.09
C TYR A 98 18.85 -7.33 -6.09
N PHE A 99 17.92 -7.48 -5.15
CA PHE A 99 16.81 -6.55 -4.97
C PHE A 99 17.30 -5.12 -4.78
N THR A 100 18.26 -4.89 -3.88
CA THR A 100 18.81 -3.55 -3.62
C THR A 100 19.49 -2.96 -4.85
N VAL A 101 20.27 -3.75 -5.59
CA VAL A 101 20.94 -3.30 -6.82
C VAL A 101 19.93 -2.96 -7.91
N ILE A 102 18.92 -3.81 -8.12
CA ILE A 102 17.86 -3.57 -9.12
C ILE A 102 17.05 -2.33 -8.73
N LEU A 103 16.61 -2.23 -7.48
CA LEU A 103 15.85 -1.07 -7.00
C LEU A 103 16.65 0.22 -7.19
N GLY A 104 17.93 0.23 -6.78
CA GLY A 104 18.80 1.39 -6.96
C GLY A 104 18.97 1.76 -8.44
N SER A 105 19.15 0.76 -9.31
CA SER A 105 19.28 0.98 -10.76
C SER A 105 18.01 1.53 -11.38
N VAL A 106 16.85 1.01 -11.00
CA VAL A 106 15.53 1.49 -11.47
C VAL A 106 15.29 2.92 -11.00
N LEU A 107 15.56 3.22 -9.73
CA LEU A 107 15.41 4.58 -9.19
C LEU A 107 16.38 5.57 -9.85
N PHE A 108 17.63 5.16 -10.10
CA PHE A 108 18.59 5.97 -10.83
C PHE A 108 18.15 6.22 -12.28
N ALA A 109 17.70 5.19 -12.99
CA ALA A 109 17.20 5.32 -14.35
C ALA A 109 15.95 6.21 -14.40
N LEU A 110 15.01 6.04 -13.47
CA LEU A 110 13.84 6.90 -13.36
C LEU A 110 14.25 8.36 -13.10
N ASN A 111 15.26 8.58 -12.26
CA ASN A 111 15.79 9.91 -12.02
C ASN A 111 16.33 10.53 -13.31
N VAL A 112 17.30 9.88 -13.95
CA VAL A 112 17.99 10.42 -15.14
C VAL A 112 17.06 10.54 -16.35
N LEU A 113 16.22 9.54 -16.61
CA LEU A 113 15.42 9.47 -17.83
C LEU A 113 14.08 10.21 -17.73
N TRP A 114 13.62 10.53 -16.51
CA TRP A 114 12.29 11.10 -16.32
C TRP A 114 12.26 12.28 -15.36
N ILE A 115 12.80 12.15 -14.16
CA ILE A 115 12.60 13.14 -13.09
C ILE A 115 13.53 14.35 -13.24
N ASP A 116 14.81 14.13 -13.52
CA ASP A 116 15.82 15.18 -13.57
C ASP A 116 15.46 16.23 -14.64
N PRO A 117 15.28 17.51 -14.29
CA PRO A 117 14.85 18.53 -15.26
C PRO A 117 15.84 18.79 -16.40
N SER A 118 17.12 18.39 -16.23
CA SER A 118 18.16 18.61 -17.24
C SER A 118 18.28 17.47 -18.25
N THR A 119 17.96 16.23 -17.86
CA THR A 119 18.12 15.04 -18.72
C THR A 119 16.82 14.28 -18.99
N GLY A 120 15.83 14.43 -18.11
CA GLY A 120 14.61 13.64 -18.11
C GLY A 120 13.49 14.21 -18.99
N PHE A 121 12.55 13.34 -19.37
CA PHE A 121 11.38 13.71 -20.18
C PHE A 121 10.16 14.17 -19.36
N GLY A 122 10.18 14.07 -18.04
CA GLY A 122 9.03 14.32 -17.18
C GLY A 122 8.50 15.74 -17.28
N THR A 123 9.38 16.74 -17.29
CA THR A 123 9.00 18.16 -17.47
C THR A 123 8.30 18.38 -18.80
N ALA A 124 8.91 17.95 -19.90
CA ALA A 124 8.30 18.09 -21.23
C ALA A 124 6.96 17.36 -21.34
N PHE A 125 6.83 16.18 -20.71
CA PHE A 125 5.57 15.44 -20.66
C PHE A 125 4.48 16.22 -19.90
N VAL A 126 4.79 16.69 -18.69
CA VAL A 126 3.82 17.45 -17.88
C VAL A 126 3.44 18.76 -18.56
N ASP A 127 4.41 19.53 -19.05
CA ASP A 127 4.18 20.78 -19.78
C ASP A 127 3.28 20.58 -21.00
N SER A 128 3.48 19.48 -21.74
CA SER A 128 2.65 19.14 -22.90
C SER A 128 1.19 18.93 -22.50
N ILE A 129 0.94 18.23 -21.39
CA ILE A 129 -0.43 18.01 -20.91
C ILE A 129 -1.03 19.29 -20.32
N SER A 130 -0.25 20.05 -19.55
CA SER A 130 -0.66 21.33 -18.98
C SER A 130 -0.95 22.39 -20.06
N SER A 131 -0.32 22.31 -21.22
CA SER A 131 -0.58 23.24 -22.33
C SER A 131 -2.00 23.11 -22.94
N ILE A 132 -2.68 22.00 -22.69
CA ILE A 132 -4.03 21.73 -23.19
C ILE A 132 -5.07 22.62 -22.48
N SER A 133 -4.84 22.94 -21.20
CA SER A 133 -5.78 23.71 -20.39
C SER A 133 -5.08 24.46 -19.27
N GLY A 134 -5.45 25.72 -19.04
CA GLY A 134 -4.98 26.48 -17.87
C GLY A 134 -5.60 26.04 -16.53
N SER A 135 -6.52 25.06 -16.52
CA SER A 135 -7.13 24.54 -15.29
C SER A 135 -6.30 23.38 -14.74
N PRO A 136 -5.81 23.48 -13.49
CA PRO A 136 -5.05 22.39 -12.87
C PRO A 136 -5.89 21.14 -12.65
N GLU A 137 -7.21 21.28 -12.50
CA GLU A 137 -8.16 20.16 -12.42
C GLU A 137 -8.19 19.35 -13.71
N VAL A 138 -8.26 20.03 -14.87
CA VAL A 138 -8.28 19.37 -16.18
C VAL A 138 -6.97 18.63 -16.42
N THR A 139 -5.83 19.29 -16.18
CA THR A 139 -4.51 18.65 -16.30
C THR A 139 -4.39 17.44 -15.37
N MET A 140 -4.86 17.55 -14.13
CA MET A 140 -4.85 16.44 -13.17
C MET A 140 -5.65 15.25 -13.68
N LEU A 141 -6.85 15.48 -14.23
CA LEU A 141 -7.68 14.43 -14.81
C LEU A 141 -7.07 13.81 -16.07
N LEU A 142 -6.41 14.60 -16.92
CA LEU A 142 -5.72 14.10 -18.12
C LEU A 142 -4.53 13.21 -17.75
N LEU A 143 -3.68 13.65 -16.82
CA LEU A 143 -2.57 12.84 -16.29
C LEU A 143 -3.09 11.52 -15.70
N MET A 144 -4.14 11.60 -14.89
CA MET A 144 -4.78 10.41 -14.32
C MET A 144 -5.35 9.48 -15.41
N ALA A 145 -6.00 10.02 -16.44
CA ALA A 145 -6.56 9.23 -17.52
C ALA A 145 -5.47 8.51 -18.34
N ILE A 146 -4.36 9.20 -18.63
CA ILE A 146 -3.20 8.62 -19.32
C ILE A 146 -2.62 7.49 -18.47
N PHE A 147 -2.33 7.76 -17.19
CA PHE A 147 -1.83 6.75 -16.26
C PHE A 147 -2.78 5.55 -16.17
N ALA A 148 -4.06 5.79 -15.91
CA ALA A 148 -5.05 4.73 -15.73
C ALA A 148 -5.19 3.85 -16.98
N THR A 149 -5.18 4.46 -18.17
CA THR A 149 -5.27 3.75 -19.46
C THR A 149 -4.05 2.89 -19.68
N VAL A 150 -2.86 3.47 -19.57
CA VAL A 150 -1.60 2.75 -19.83
C VAL A 150 -1.38 1.65 -18.79
N HIS A 151 -1.52 1.97 -17.51
CA HIS A 151 -1.33 1.02 -16.42
C HIS A 151 -2.32 -0.16 -16.52
N SER A 152 -3.61 0.13 -16.69
CA SER A 152 -4.63 -0.92 -16.77
C SER A 152 -4.57 -1.70 -18.08
N GLY A 153 -4.20 -1.04 -19.17
CA GLY A 153 -3.99 -1.65 -20.48
C GLY A 153 -2.84 -2.65 -20.44
N LEU A 154 -1.67 -2.22 -19.97
CA LEU A 154 -0.52 -3.11 -19.79
C LEU A 154 -0.84 -4.24 -18.81
N ALA A 155 -1.62 -3.99 -17.74
CA ALA A 155 -2.03 -5.05 -16.82
C ALA A 155 -2.90 -6.11 -17.53
N SER A 156 -3.77 -5.67 -18.45
CA SER A 156 -4.64 -6.54 -19.26
C SER A 156 -3.86 -7.31 -20.33
N LEU A 157 -2.78 -6.73 -20.84
CA LEU A 157 -1.88 -7.34 -21.82
C LEU A 157 -0.83 -8.25 -21.19
N ARG A 158 -0.88 -8.48 -19.88
CA ARG A 158 0.11 -9.29 -19.16
C ARG A 158 0.21 -10.71 -19.73
N ASP A 159 -0.88 -11.45 -19.84
CA ASP A 159 -0.83 -12.83 -20.36
C ASP A 159 -0.21 -12.95 -21.76
N PRO A 160 -0.63 -12.18 -22.78
CA PRO A 160 0.02 -12.23 -24.10
C PRO A 160 1.45 -11.66 -24.08
N GLY A 161 1.71 -10.61 -23.30
CA GLY A 161 3.04 -10.01 -23.19
C GLY A 161 4.06 -10.94 -22.53
N GLU A 162 3.68 -11.64 -21.46
CA GLU A 162 4.52 -12.65 -20.80
C GLU A 162 4.86 -13.81 -21.74
N LYS A 163 3.95 -14.19 -22.65
CA LYS A 163 4.22 -15.21 -23.68
C LYS A 163 5.21 -14.74 -24.74
N LEU A 164 5.22 -13.44 -25.07
CA LEU A 164 6.06 -12.88 -26.12
C LEU A 164 7.49 -12.61 -25.66
N ILE A 165 7.65 -11.95 -24.51
CA ILE A 165 8.96 -11.46 -24.04
C ILE A 165 9.39 -12.07 -22.69
N GLY A 166 8.56 -12.91 -22.07
CA GLY A 166 8.82 -13.50 -20.76
C GLY A 166 8.37 -12.62 -19.58
N LYS A 167 8.14 -13.25 -18.42
CA LYS A 167 7.54 -12.59 -17.23
C LYS A 167 8.37 -11.44 -16.66
N ARG A 168 9.69 -11.61 -16.60
CA ARG A 168 10.61 -10.58 -16.07
C ARG A 168 10.68 -9.38 -17.00
N ALA A 169 10.90 -9.59 -18.30
CA ALA A 169 10.98 -8.50 -19.26
C ALA A 169 9.66 -7.72 -19.35
N PHE A 170 8.52 -8.43 -19.33
CA PHE A 170 7.21 -7.79 -19.27
C PHE A 170 7.02 -6.97 -17.98
N ARG A 171 7.45 -7.48 -16.82
CA ARG A 171 7.42 -6.71 -15.56
C ARG A 171 8.25 -5.44 -15.63
N VAL A 172 9.46 -5.50 -16.20
CA VAL A 172 10.33 -4.33 -16.37
C VAL A 172 9.69 -3.32 -17.32
N LEU A 173 9.13 -3.75 -18.46
CA LEU A 173 8.40 -2.87 -19.39
C LEU A 173 7.19 -2.22 -18.71
N PHE A 174 6.37 -3.03 -18.03
CA PHE A 174 5.20 -2.56 -17.30
C PHE A 174 5.56 -1.47 -16.28
N SER A 175 6.58 -1.74 -15.47
CA SER A 175 7.05 -0.84 -14.41
C SER A 175 7.71 0.41 -15.00
N GLY A 176 8.57 0.23 -16.00
CA GLY A 176 9.31 1.31 -16.66
C GLY A 176 8.42 2.32 -17.39
N ILE A 177 7.19 1.95 -17.76
CA ILE A 177 6.20 2.88 -18.31
C ILE A 177 5.27 3.41 -17.21
N SER A 178 4.79 2.53 -16.31
CA SER A 178 3.81 2.93 -15.29
C SER A 178 4.39 3.85 -14.22
N LEU A 179 5.63 3.61 -13.77
CA LEU A 179 6.27 4.40 -12.71
C LEU A 179 6.47 5.86 -13.12
N PRO A 180 7.03 6.18 -14.30
CA PRO A 180 7.10 7.56 -14.77
C PRO A 180 5.75 8.30 -14.77
N LEU A 181 4.71 7.65 -15.31
CA LEU A 181 3.37 8.24 -15.39
C LEU A 181 2.74 8.45 -14.01
N ALA A 182 2.90 7.47 -13.11
CA ALA A 182 2.46 7.59 -11.72
C ALA A 182 3.19 8.73 -11.00
N MET A 183 4.52 8.82 -11.16
CA MET A 183 5.33 9.87 -10.54
C MET A 183 4.94 11.25 -11.04
N SER A 184 4.76 11.45 -12.35
CA SER A 184 4.28 12.73 -12.91
C SER A 184 2.92 13.12 -12.33
N THR A 185 1.99 12.17 -12.23
CA THR A 185 0.65 12.39 -11.66
C THR A 185 0.74 12.81 -10.19
N VAL A 186 1.55 12.12 -9.38
CA VAL A 186 1.70 12.41 -7.95
C VAL A 186 2.41 13.75 -7.71
N VAL A 187 3.51 14.02 -8.41
CA VAL A 187 4.27 15.27 -8.27
C VAL A 187 3.41 16.46 -8.69
N TYR A 188 2.72 16.36 -9.83
CA TYR A 188 1.78 17.40 -10.29
C TYR A 188 0.75 17.72 -9.21
N PHE A 189 0.11 16.69 -8.65
CA PHE A 189 -0.85 16.85 -7.55
C PHE A 189 -0.22 17.57 -6.36
N ILE A 190 0.97 17.16 -5.91
CA ILE A 190 1.61 17.77 -4.73
C ILE A 190 1.89 19.26 -4.98
N ASN A 191 2.39 19.61 -6.16
CA ASN A 191 2.74 20.99 -6.51
C ASN A 191 1.49 21.88 -6.65
N HIS A 192 0.38 21.33 -7.16
CA HIS A 192 -0.88 22.05 -7.38
C HIS A 192 -1.91 21.81 -6.27
N ARG A 193 -1.53 21.17 -5.15
CA ARG A 193 -2.46 20.69 -4.12
C ARG A 193 -3.29 21.79 -3.45
N TYR A 194 -2.83 23.04 -3.50
CA TYR A 194 -3.54 24.20 -2.95
C TYR A 194 -4.07 25.14 -4.02
N ASP A 195 -3.97 24.76 -5.29
CA ASP A 195 -4.59 25.47 -6.40
C ASP A 195 -6.08 25.15 -6.49
N GLY A 196 -6.74 25.77 -7.47
CA GLY A 196 -8.17 25.63 -7.68
C GLY A 196 -8.99 26.40 -6.66
N THR A 197 -10.28 26.07 -6.56
CA THR A 197 -11.22 26.74 -5.67
C THR A 197 -11.29 26.00 -4.34
N GLN A 198 -11.05 26.71 -3.24
CA GLN A 198 -11.28 26.18 -1.89
C GLN A 198 -12.79 26.00 -1.65
N LEU A 199 -13.19 24.80 -1.26
CA LEU A 199 -14.58 24.43 -1.02
C LEU A 199 -14.91 24.35 0.48
N TRP A 200 -13.97 23.86 1.29
CA TRP A 200 -14.09 23.85 2.75
C TRP A 200 -12.75 23.96 3.44
N GLN A 201 -12.71 24.53 4.64
CA GLN A 201 -11.49 24.70 5.45
C GLN A 201 -11.80 24.33 6.90
N ILE A 202 -11.55 23.07 7.27
CA ILE A 202 -11.98 22.48 8.55
C ILE A 202 -10.82 22.00 9.43
N GLN A 203 -9.58 22.33 9.07
CA GLN A 203 -8.35 21.87 9.75
C GLN A 203 -8.29 22.30 11.22
N THR A 204 -9.07 23.30 11.63
CA THR A 204 -9.20 23.75 13.03
C THR A 204 -10.23 22.97 13.84
N VAL A 205 -11.00 22.07 13.23
CA VAL A 205 -11.98 21.24 13.95
C VAL A 205 -11.24 20.24 14.84
N PRO A 206 -11.51 20.20 16.17
CA PRO A 206 -10.85 19.26 17.06
C PRO A 206 -11.06 17.81 16.63
N GLY A 207 -9.99 17.01 16.62
CA GLY A 207 -10.05 15.60 16.22
C GLY A 207 -9.96 15.35 14.71
N LEU A 208 -10.03 16.38 13.86
CA LEU A 208 -10.02 16.17 12.40
C LEU A 208 -8.67 15.66 11.91
N HIS A 209 -7.57 16.22 12.43
CA HIS A 209 -6.24 15.76 12.07
C HIS A 209 -6.07 14.29 12.44
N GLU A 210 -6.48 13.89 13.65
CA GLU A 210 -6.43 12.50 14.12
C GLU A 210 -7.28 11.58 13.24
N LEU A 211 -8.47 12.02 12.82
CA LEU A 211 -9.34 11.26 11.92
C LEU A 211 -8.69 11.04 10.56
N VAL A 212 -8.16 12.09 9.94
CA VAL A 212 -7.49 12.02 8.63
C VAL A 212 -6.23 11.17 8.71
N TRP A 213 -5.46 11.35 9.77
CA TRP A 213 -4.24 10.59 10.02
C TRP A 213 -4.54 9.10 10.22
N LEU A 214 -5.48 8.76 11.10
CA LEU A 214 -5.87 7.38 11.36
C LEU A 214 -6.46 6.73 10.11
N SER A 215 -7.29 7.45 9.36
CA SER A 215 -7.86 6.97 8.10
C SER A 215 -6.76 6.69 7.06
N SER A 216 -5.78 7.58 6.93
CA SER A 216 -4.61 7.39 6.06
C SER A 216 -3.70 6.26 6.54
N PHE A 217 -3.56 6.09 7.85
CA PHE A 217 -2.80 4.98 8.43
C PHE A 217 -3.46 3.64 8.12
N VAL A 218 -4.78 3.52 8.35
CA VAL A 218 -5.56 2.31 8.03
C VAL A 218 -5.53 2.03 6.53
N SER A 219 -5.62 3.06 5.67
CA SER A 219 -5.61 2.85 4.22
C SER A 219 -4.33 2.18 3.72
N PHE A 220 -3.18 2.45 4.33
CA PHE A 220 -1.91 1.81 3.96
C PHE A 220 -1.94 0.29 4.22
N PHE A 221 -2.59 -0.18 5.29
CA PHE A 221 -2.75 -1.63 5.51
C PHE A 221 -3.56 -2.31 4.40
N PHE A 222 -4.45 -1.57 3.74
CA PHE A 222 -5.21 -2.04 2.58
C PHE A 222 -4.47 -1.89 1.25
N LEU A 223 -3.56 -0.91 1.10
CA LEU A 223 -2.81 -0.66 -0.15
C LEU A 223 -1.69 -1.67 -0.41
N TYR A 224 -0.90 -1.95 0.62
CA TYR A 224 0.35 -2.71 0.50
C TYR A 224 0.26 -4.24 0.41
N PRO A 225 -0.89 -4.94 0.49
CA PRO A 225 -0.99 -6.34 0.10
C PRO A 225 -0.50 -6.62 -1.33
N SER A 226 -0.58 -5.62 -2.21
CA SER A 226 0.03 -5.64 -3.55
C SER A 226 1.55 -5.84 -3.56
N THR A 227 2.22 -5.71 -2.40
CA THR A 227 3.68 -5.75 -2.25
C THR A 227 4.19 -6.86 -1.32
N PHE A 228 3.33 -7.77 -0.83
CA PHE A 228 3.75 -8.84 0.10
C PHE A 228 4.91 -9.69 -0.42
N ASN A 229 5.00 -9.88 -1.74
CA ASN A 229 6.10 -10.60 -2.40
C ASN A 229 7.07 -9.60 -3.08
N LEU A 230 7.79 -8.80 -2.29
CA LEU A 230 8.68 -7.73 -2.78
C LEU A 230 9.69 -8.18 -3.85
N LEU A 231 10.26 -9.38 -3.71
CA LEU A 231 11.21 -9.93 -4.69
C LEU A 231 10.56 -10.19 -6.06
N GLU A 232 9.28 -10.55 -6.10
CA GLU A 232 8.51 -10.69 -7.35
C GLU A 232 8.13 -9.33 -7.96
N VAL A 233 7.88 -8.33 -7.11
CA VAL A 233 7.60 -6.96 -7.55
C VAL A 233 8.83 -6.36 -8.24
N ALA A 234 10.02 -6.57 -7.68
CA ALA A 234 11.30 -6.15 -8.26
C ALA A 234 11.82 -7.08 -9.36
N ALA A 235 11.06 -8.11 -9.76
CA ALA A 235 11.44 -9.12 -10.76
C ALA A 235 12.72 -9.92 -10.43
N VAL A 236 13.18 -9.89 -9.17
CA VAL A 236 14.24 -10.77 -8.65
C VAL A 236 13.74 -12.21 -8.73
N ASP A 237 12.63 -12.46 -8.05
CA ASP A 237 11.86 -13.68 -8.21
C ASP A 237 10.94 -13.56 -9.42
N GLU A 238 10.58 -14.70 -10.00
CA GLU A 238 9.69 -14.72 -11.16
C GLU A 238 8.31 -14.14 -10.78
N PRO A 239 7.83 -13.08 -11.45
CA PRO A 239 6.56 -12.45 -11.08
C PRO A 239 5.37 -13.39 -11.28
N LYS A 240 4.51 -13.51 -10.25
CA LYS A 240 3.28 -14.33 -10.31
C LYS A 240 2.02 -13.49 -10.07
N MET A 241 0.87 -14.15 -10.14
CA MET A 241 -0.39 -13.62 -9.60
C MET A 241 -0.80 -14.59 -8.50
N HIS A 242 -1.18 -14.08 -7.34
CA HIS A 242 -1.57 -14.94 -6.23
C HIS A 242 -3.08 -14.97 -6.10
N LEU A 243 -3.58 -16.09 -5.61
CA LEU A 243 -4.92 -16.24 -5.12
C LEU A 243 -4.83 -16.31 -3.61
N TRP A 244 -5.36 -15.32 -2.89
CA TRP A 244 -5.28 -15.26 -1.43
C TRP A 244 -6.67 -15.34 -0.82
N GLU A 245 -6.79 -16.07 0.30
CA GLU A 245 -8.03 -16.19 1.08
C GLU A 245 -7.85 -15.81 2.56
N THR A 246 -6.64 -15.48 3.00
CA THR A 246 -6.33 -15.17 4.41
C THR A 246 -5.91 -13.71 4.60
N GLY A 247 -5.84 -13.25 5.86
CA GLY A 247 -5.43 -11.90 6.24
C GLY A 247 -6.44 -10.85 5.78
N ILE A 248 -5.92 -9.73 5.27
CA ILE A 248 -6.73 -8.63 4.71
C ILE A 248 -7.68 -9.09 3.59
N MET A 249 -7.38 -10.20 2.92
CA MET A 249 -8.21 -10.76 1.85
C MET A 249 -9.51 -11.38 2.37
N ARG A 250 -9.55 -11.77 3.66
CA ARG A 250 -10.80 -12.14 4.35
C ARG A 250 -11.74 -10.94 4.47
N ILE A 251 -11.18 -9.75 4.68
CA ILE A 251 -11.94 -8.51 4.80
C ILE A 251 -12.47 -8.10 3.42
N THR A 252 -11.63 -8.07 2.39
CA THR A 252 -12.03 -7.78 1.02
C THR A 252 -11.05 -8.41 0.01
N ARG A 253 -11.56 -8.90 -1.12
CA ARG A 253 -10.73 -9.38 -2.24
C ARG A 253 -10.01 -8.25 -2.98
N HIS A 254 -10.45 -7.00 -2.79
CA HIS A 254 -9.85 -5.83 -3.46
C HIS A 254 -9.34 -4.81 -2.43
N PRO A 255 -8.36 -5.19 -1.59
CA PRO A 255 -7.92 -4.32 -0.50
C PRO A 255 -7.32 -3.03 -1.04
N GLN A 256 -6.55 -3.07 -2.14
CA GLN A 256 -5.95 -1.87 -2.71
C GLN A 256 -7.00 -0.83 -3.14
N MET A 257 -8.14 -1.26 -3.69
CA MET A 257 -9.23 -0.32 -4.01
C MET A 257 -9.79 0.33 -2.75
N VAL A 258 -10.06 -0.45 -1.70
CA VAL A 258 -10.59 0.06 -0.44
C VAL A 258 -9.62 1.02 0.23
N GLY A 259 -8.34 0.66 0.27
CA GLY A 259 -7.27 1.53 0.77
C GLY A 259 -7.22 2.84 -0.02
N GLN A 260 -7.23 2.79 -1.35
CA GLN A 260 -7.15 4.01 -2.15
C GLN A 260 -8.37 4.91 -1.93
N VAL A 261 -9.58 4.34 -1.84
CA VAL A 261 -10.80 5.11 -1.55
C VAL A 261 -10.69 5.81 -0.19
N ILE A 262 -10.29 5.10 0.87
CA ILE A 262 -10.10 5.70 2.21
C ILE A 262 -9.05 6.81 2.16
N TRP A 263 -7.92 6.58 1.48
CA TRP A 263 -6.84 7.56 1.35
C TRP A 263 -7.29 8.82 0.62
N CYS A 264 -7.99 8.66 -0.52
CA CYS A 264 -8.55 9.76 -1.30
C CYS A 264 -9.56 10.57 -0.47
N LEU A 265 -10.48 9.90 0.23
CA LEU A 265 -11.46 10.59 1.08
C LEU A 265 -10.77 11.37 2.21
N ALA A 266 -9.76 10.79 2.88
CA ALA A 266 -9.02 11.47 3.93
C ALA A 266 -8.27 12.71 3.43
N HIS A 267 -7.59 12.61 2.28
CA HIS A 267 -6.83 13.74 1.70
C HIS A 267 -7.75 14.82 1.13
N THR A 268 -8.84 14.43 0.46
CA THR A 268 -9.85 15.39 0.00
C THR A 268 -10.47 16.13 1.18
N LEU A 269 -10.83 15.42 2.27
CA LEU A 269 -11.35 16.05 3.49
C LEU A 269 -10.37 17.06 4.08
N TRP A 270 -9.07 16.73 4.12
CA TRP A 270 -8.04 17.59 4.67
C TRP A 270 -7.74 18.83 3.81
N ILE A 271 -7.67 18.68 2.49
CA ILE A 271 -7.27 19.75 1.56
C ILE A 271 -8.45 20.62 1.16
N GLY A 272 -9.58 20.00 0.82
CA GLY A 272 -10.85 20.68 0.64
C GLY A 272 -11.00 21.62 -0.56
N ASN A 273 -10.30 21.36 -1.66
CA ASN A 273 -10.40 22.14 -2.90
C ASN A 273 -10.71 21.28 -4.14
N THR A 274 -10.95 21.95 -5.26
CA THR A 274 -11.31 21.31 -6.54
C THR A 274 -10.19 20.43 -7.13
N VAL A 275 -8.91 20.76 -6.95
CA VAL A 275 -7.80 19.92 -7.41
C VAL A 275 -7.75 18.60 -6.66
N ALA A 276 -7.90 18.62 -5.33
CA ALA A 276 -7.97 17.41 -4.52
C ALA A 276 -9.19 16.54 -4.85
N ILE A 277 -10.33 17.15 -5.19
CA ILE A 277 -11.49 16.40 -5.70
C ILE A 277 -11.16 15.74 -7.04
N SER A 278 -10.57 16.47 -7.99
CA SER A 278 -10.23 15.94 -9.32
C SER A 278 -9.25 14.77 -9.24
N ALA A 279 -8.18 14.91 -8.44
CA ALA A 279 -7.23 13.83 -8.17
C ALA A 279 -7.93 12.61 -7.55
N SER A 280 -8.74 12.82 -6.50
CA SER A 280 -9.44 11.74 -5.81
C SER A 280 -10.48 11.04 -6.68
N VAL A 281 -11.29 11.78 -7.43
CA VAL A 281 -12.28 11.19 -8.35
C VAL A 281 -11.59 10.36 -9.40
N GLY A 282 -10.56 10.90 -10.07
CA GLY A 282 -9.83 10.17 -11.10
C GLY A 282 -9.20 8.89 -10.56
N LEU A 283 -8.59 8.96 -9.38
CA LEU A 283 -7.95 7.81 -8.76
C LEU A 283 -8.97 6.77 -8.24
N ILE A 284 -10.07 7.20 -7.63
CA ILE A 284 -11.15 6.31 -7.21
C ILE A 284 -11.74 5.58 -8.41
N LEU A 285 -12.05 6.29 -9.51
CA LEU A 285 -12.56 5.68 -10.73
C LEU A 285 -11.59 4.64 -11.30
N HIS A 286 -10.29 4.95 -11.32
CA HIS A 286 -9.26 4.00 -11.72
C HIS A 286 -9.30 2.71 -10.86
N HIS A 287 -9.39 2.84 -9.54
CA HIS A 287 -9.41 1.67 -8.66
C HIS A 287 -10.73 0.89 -8.70
N LEU A 288 -11.87 1.55 -8.92
CA LEU A 288 -13.15 0.89 -9.16
C LEU A 288 -13.12 0.10 -10.48
N PHE A 289 -12.54 0.67 -11.54
CA PHE A 289 -12.27 -0.07 -12.77
C PHE A 289 -11.30 -1.24 -12.52
N GLY A 290 -10.29 -1.02 -11.66
CA GLY A 290 -9.33 -2.02 -11.21
C GLY A 290 -9.98 -3.25 -10.57
N VAL A 291 -11.12 -3.11 -9.90
CA VAL A 291 -11.89 -4.23 -9.34
C VAL A 291 -12.33 -5.18 -10.45
N TRP A 292 -13.05 -4.66 -11.44
CA TRP A 292 -13.52 -5.46 -12.58
C TRP A 292 -12.34 -6.03 -13.38
N ASN A 293 -11.36 -5.19 -13.69
CA ASN A 293 -10.20 -5.58 -14.50
C ASN A 293 -9.36 -6.65 -13.78
N GLY A 294 -9.20 -6.54 -12.47
CA GLY A 294 -8.51 -7.51 -11.62
C GLY A 294 -9.22 -8.86 -11.60
N ASP A 295 -10.52 -8.86 -11.30
CA ASP A 295 -11.33 -10.09 -11.30
C ASP A 295 -11.35 -10.74 -12.69
N ARG A 296 -11.48 -9.96 -13.77
CA ARG A 296 -11.42 -10.47 -15.14
C ARG A 296 -10.11 -11.19 -15.43
N ARG A 297 -8.97 -10.60 -15.06
CA ARG A 297 -7.65 -11.22 -15.26
C ARG A 297 -7.47 -12.48 -14.44
N LEU A 298 -7.93 -12.50 -13.20
CA LEU A 298 -7.86 -13.69 -12.35
C LEU A 298 -8.77 -14.81 -12.88
N ALA A 299 -9.97 -14.48 -13.36
CA ALA A 299 -10.88 -15.43 -13.99
C ALA A 299 -10.27 -16.05 -15.25
N ILE A 300 -9.64 -15.23 -16.12
CA ILE A 300 -8.96 -15.72 -17.33
C ILE A 300 -7.80 -16.67 -16.98
N ARG A 301 -6.99 -16.33 -15.97
CA ARG A 301 -5.80 -17.12 -15.63
C ARG A 301 -6.09 -18.38 -14.82
N TYR A 302 -7.04 -18.31 -13.88
CA TYR A 302 -7.27 -19.38 -12.89
C TYR A 302 -8.62 -20.09 -13.03
N GLY A 303 -9.51 -19.63 -13.91
CA GLY A 303 -10.77 -20.30 -14.22
C GLY A 303 -11.57 -20.66 -12.97
N LYS A 304 -11.88 -21.96 -12.82
CA LYS A 304 -12.69 -22.49 -11.70
C LYS A 304 -12.11 -22.16 -10.33
N SER A 305 -10.79 -22.19 -10.16
CA SER A 305 -10.15 -21.90 -8.87
C SER A 305 -10.46 -20.48 -8.40
N PHE A 306 -10.45 -19.50 -9.32
CA PHE A 306 -10.83 -18.13 -8.99
C PHE A 306 -12.33 -18.00 -8.67
N GLU A 307 -13.20 -18.69 -9.39
CA GLU A 307 -14.64 -18.63 -9.12
C GLU A 307 -15.00 -19.15 -7.73
N VAL A 308 -14.31 -20.19 -7.23
CA VAL A 308 -14.49 -20.67 -5.84
C VAL A 308 -14.08 -19.58 -4.84
N ILE A 309 -12.90 -18.98 -5.01
CA ILE A 309 -12.41 -17.91 -4.13
C ILE A 309 -13.34 -16.68 -4.18
N LYS A 310 -13.82 -16.34 -5.37
CA LYS A 310 -14.75 -15.24 -5.59
C LYS A 310 -16.05 -15.43 -4.81
N LYS A 311 -16.58 -16.66 -4.75
CA LYS A 311 -17.75 -17.02 -3.93
C LYS A 311 -17.48 -16.91 -2.42
N ARG A 312 -16.26 -17.20 -1.97
CA ARG A 312 -15.84 -17.15 -0.55
C ARG A 312 -15.36 -15.76 -0.08
N THR A 313 -15.28 -14.78 -0.97
CA THR A 313 -14.76 -13.43 -0.66
C THR A 313 -15.72 -12.34 -1.13
N SER A 314 -15.45 -11.08 -0.80
CA SER A 314 -16.29 -9.93 -1.19
C SER A 314 -15.44 -8.75 -1.66
N VAL A 315 -15.97 -7.93 -2.55
CA VAL A 315 -15.40 -6.60 -2.85
C VAL A 315 -15.68 -5.64 -1.69
N ILE A 316 -16.89 -5.69 -1.13
CA ILE A 316 -17.31 -4.86 0.00
C ILE A 316 -16.65 -5.41 1.28
N PRO A 317 -15.89 -4.58 2.03
CA PRO A 317 -15.27 -4.99 3.29
C PRO A 317 -16.24 -5.70 4.23
N PHE A 318 -15.77 -6.79 4.83
CA PHE A 318 -16.48 -7.63 5.82
C PHE A 318 -17.74 -8.34 5.34
N ALA A 319 -18.30 -8.02 4.16
CA ALA A 319 -19.57 -8.60 3.72
C ALA A 319 -19.51 -10.14 3.63
N ALA A 320 -18.43 -10.73 3.13
CA ALA A 320 -18.30 -12.19 3.08
C ALA A 320 -18.23 -12.84 4.47
N ILE A 321 -17.70 -12.13 5.47
CA ILE A 321 -17.65 -12.59 6.86
C ILE A 321 -19.03 -12.55 7.49
N LEU A 322 -19.74 -11.44 7.28
CA LEU A 322 -21.11 -11.25 7.78
C LEU A 322 -22.09 -12.24 7.12
N ASP A 323 -21.88 -12.58 5.84
CA ASP A 323 -22.66 -13.58 5.11
C ASP A 323 -22.32 -15.03 5.53
N GLY A 324 -21.27 -15.25 6.31
CA GLY A 324 -20.77 -16.59 6.67
C GLY A 324 -20.05 -17.34 5.52
N ARG A 325 -19.78 -16.67 4.39
CA ARG A 325 -19.02 -17.23 3.25
C ARG A 325 -17.51 -17.25 3.51
N GLN A 326 -17.05 -16.41 4.44
CA GLN A 326 -15.68 -16.30 4.89
C GLN A 326 -15.62 -16.40 6.41
N GLU A 327 -14.75 -17.25 6.93
CA GLU A 327 -14.61 -17.42 8.38
C GLU A 327 -13.45 -16.59 8.94
N LEU A 328 -13.63 -16.08 10.16
CA LEU A 328 -12.56 -15.51 10.95
C LEU A 328 -12.10 -16.55 11.98
N PRO A 329 -10.93 -17.17 11.82
CA PRO A 329 -10.41 -18.12 12.81
C PRO A 329 -10.16 -17.41 14.15
N THR A 330 -10.22 -18.12 15.27
CA THR A 330 -10.05 -17.52 16.62
C THR A 330 -8.69 -16.85 16.80
N ASP A 331 -7.69 -17.23 16.03
CA ASP A 331 -6.35 -16.65 16.01
C ASP A 331 -6.04 -15.81 14.77
N TYR A 332 -7.07 -15.27 14.09
CA TYR A 332 -6.94 -14.41 12.91
C TYR A 332 -5.96 -13.24 13.11
N TYR A 333 -5.83 -12.71 14.33
CA TYR A 333 -4.94 -11.59 14.64
C TYR A 333 -3.47 -11.92 14.30
N LYS A 334 -3.07 -13.20 14.33
CA LYS A 334 -1.73 -13.65 13.93
C LYS A 334 -1.45 -13.37 12.45
N GLU A 335 -2.47 -13.32 11.59
CA GLU A 335 -2.33 -12.98 10.18
C GLU A 335 -1.84 -11.53 10.01
N PHE A 336 -2.16 -10.63 10.95
CA PHE A 336 -1.80 -9.21 10.96
C PHE A 336 -0.53 -8.88 11.76
N LEU A 337 0.01 -9.84 12.51
CA LEU A 337 1.28 -9.69 13.26
C LEU A 337 2.51 -10.15 12.44
N ARG A 338 2.33 -10.45 11.15
CA ARG A 338 3.39 -10.96 10.28
C ARG A 338 4.36 -9.85 9.87
N LEU A 339 5.59 -10.25 9.54
CA LEU A 339 6.67 -9.31 9.18
C LEU A 339 6.27 -8.29 8.10
N PRO A 340 5.54 -8.64 7.02
CA PRO A 340 5.12 -7.65 6.04
C PRO A 340 4.24 -6.53 6.63
N TYR A 341 3.37 -6.81 7.60
CA TYR A 341 2.58 -5.77 8.26
C TYR A 341 3.41 -4.90 9.21
N VAL A 342 4.43 -5.46 9.84
CA VAL A 342 5.43 -4.67 10.59
C VAL A 342 6.17 -3.72 9.65
N ALA A 343 6.60 -4.21 8.49
CA ALA A 343 7.24 -3.39 7.47
C ALA A 343 6.31 -2.29 6.93
N ILE A 344 5.03 -2.62 6.67
CA ILE A 344 4.00 -1.64 6.28
C ILE A 344 3.82 -0.58 7.36
N THR A 345 3.80 -0.97 8.64
CA THR A 345 3.68 -0.02 9.75
C THR A 345 4.86 0.96 9.75
N ILE A 346 6.09 0.45 9.65
CA ILE A 346 7.31 1.27 9.61
C ILE A 346 7.28 2.19 8.38
N LEU A 347 6.91 1.66 7.21
CA LEU A 347 6.84 2.43 5.97
C LEU A 347 5.77 3.53 6.04
N THR A 348 4.62 3.25 6.66
CA THR A 348 3.52 4.22 6.83
C THR A 348 3.94 5.36 7.75
N LEU A 349 4.58 5.04 8.88
CA LEU A 349 5.13 6.05 9.78
C LEU A 349 6.26 6.85 9.11
N GLY A 350 7.14 6.17 8.39
CA GLY A 350 8.21 6.79 7.60
C GLY A 350 7.66 7.76 6.56
N ALA A 351 6.62 7.38 5.82
CA ALA A 351 5.95 8.24 4.85
C ALA A 351 5.31 9.46 5.52
N TYR A 352 4.69 9.30 6.69
CA TYR A 352 4.16 10.42 7.46
C TYR A 352 5.25 11.43 7.84
N PHE A 353 6.38 10.97 8.39
CA PHE A 353 7.49 11.86 8.76
C PHE A 353 8.23 12.44 7.54
N ALA A 354 8.27 11.71 6.43
CA ALA A 354 8.88 12.16 5.18
C ALA A 354 7.96 13.08 4.35
N HIS A 355 6.69 13.25 4.73
CA HIS A 355 5.73 14.03 3.97
C HIS A 355 6.21 15.46 3.65
N PRO A 356 6.84 16.22 4.59
CA PRO A 356 7.43 17.52 4.26
C PRO A 356 8.59 17.43 3.24
N LEU A 357 9.40 16.36 3.28
CA LEU A 357 10.49 16.15 2.32
C LEU A 357 9.96 15.86 0.93
N MET A 358 8.86 15.11 0.82
CA MET A 358 8.19 14.85 -0.46
C MET A 358 7.69 16.15 -1.09
N GLN A 359 7.07 17.04 -0.28
CA GLN A 359 6.62 18.36 -0.73
C GLN A 359 7.77 19.26 -1.18
N SER A 360 8.87 19.28 -0.41
CA SER A 360 10.04 20.09 -0.77
C SER A 360 10.75 19.55 -2.02
N SER A 361 10.78 18.23 -2.21
CA SER A 361 11.45 17.62 -3.36
C SER A 361 10.66 17.83 -4.64
N SER A 362 9.32 17.72 -4.59
CA SER A 362 8.45 17.95 -5.75
C SER A 362 8.52 19.39 -6.24
N TYR A 363 8.66 20.35 -5.33
CA TYR A 363 8.74 21.78 -5.64
C TYR A 363 9.88 22.11 -6.61
N ASN A 364 11.03 21.42 -6.50
CA ASN A 364 12.20 21.64 -7.36
C ASN A 364 12.00 21.18 -8.81
N LEU A 365 10.94 20.41 -9.09
CA LEU A 365 10.65 19.91 -10.44
C LEU A 365 9.81 20.91 -11.25
N HIS A 366 9.10 21.82 -10.57
CA HIS A 366 8.18 22.78 -11.19
C HIS A 366 7.11 22.16 -12.10
N TRP A 367 6.80 20.88 -11.87
CA TRP A 367 5.74 20.15 -12.57
C TRP A 367 4.36 20.53 -12.07
#